data_AF-A0A1V5KW46-F1
#
_entry.id   AF-A0A1V5KW46-F1
#
_cell.length_a   1.000
_cell.length_b   1.000
_cell.length_c   1.000
_cell.angle_alpha   90.00
_cell.angle_beta   90.00
_cell.angle_gamma   90.00
#
_symmetry.space_group_name_H-M   'P 1'
#
loop_
_entity.id
_entity.type
_entity.pdbx_description
1 polymer ?
#
loop_
_entity_poly.entity_id
_entity_poly.type
_entity_poly.pdbx_seq_one_letter_code
_entity_poly.pdbx_strand_id
1 'polypeptide(L)'
;MFGGQTLATRYVSAHQLQFDVPAMDAGRSYPVEVKTGETVLPAGVFRIDYSQLRAVPQRIDLVEGESALVVFSVDYDAPDPGIPVVMQLTRPGLLEWDPATIEVGTRSVSVRVRAVMEGVGEIQVEARGHNRLAMPVMVRPRTLGEGL
;
A
#
# COMPACT_ATOMS: atom_id res chain seq x y z
N MET A 1 24.01 -11.21 5.86
CA MET A 1 23.38 -10.04 6.50
C MET A 1 22.76 -9.20 5.41
N PHE A 2 21.58 -8.64 5.68
CA PHE A 2 20.84 -7.79 4.75
C PHE A 2 20.43 -6.54 5.50
N GLY A 3 20.91 -5.37 5.08
CA GLY A 3 20.58 -4.10 5.75
C GLY A 3 20.98 -4.08 7.23
N GLY A 4 22.05 -4.77 7.62
CA GLY A 4 22.47 -4.91 9.02
C GLY A 4 21.78 -6.04 9.80
N GLN A 5 20.74 -6.67 9.25
CA GLN A 5 20.06 -7.81 9.89
C GLN A 5 20.76 -9.14 9.57
N THR A 6 20.91 -10.01 10.56
CA THR A 6 21.35 -11.39 10.34
C THR A 6 20.17 -12.24 9.87
N LEU A 7 20.37 -13.01 8.80
CA LEU A 7 19.35 -13.86 8.20
C LEU A 7 19.81 -15.32 8.23
N ALA A 8 18.85 -16.24 8.28
CA ALA A 8 19.12 -17.63 7.99
C ALA A 8 19.57 -17.77 6.53
N THR A 9 20.61 -18.56 6.30
CA THR A 9 21.13 -18.85 4.97
C THR A 9 21.10 -20.34 4.70
N ARG A 10 20.94 -20.71 3.44
CA ARG A 10 21.12 -22.07 2.94
C ARG A 10 22.42 -22.11 2.15
N TYR A 11 23.32 -22.98 2.60
CA TYR A 11 24.54 -23.28 1.85
C TYR A 11 24.19 -24.15 0.65
N VAL A 12 24.58 -23.71 -0.55
CA VAL A 12 24.38 -24.45 -1.80
C VAL A 12 25.73 -24.97 -2.32
N SER A 13 26.75 -24.10 -2.35
CA SER A 13 28.11 -24.47 -2.74
C SER A 13 29.13 -23.45 -2.23
N ALA A 14 30.42 -23.68 -2.50
CA ALA A 14 31.49 -22.74 -2.17
C ALA A 14 31.32 -21.35 -2.79
N HIS A 15 30.51 -21.22 -3.85
CA HIS A 15 30.28 -19.96 -4.56
C HIS A 15 28.81 -19.51 -4.50
N GLN A 16 27.97 -20.17 -3.70
CA GLN A 16 26.55 -19.87 -3.66
C GLN A 16 25.97 -20.04 -2.25
N LEU A 17 25.39 -18.96 -1.76
CA LEU A 17 24.53 -18.92 -0.58
C LEU A 17 23.15 -18.43 -1.01
N GLN A 18 22.10 -19.05 -0.48
CA GLN A 18 20.73 -18.60 -0.67
C GLN A 18 20.16 -18.09 0.65
N PHE A 19 19.30 -17.09 0.57
CA PHE A 19 18.54 -16.56 1.70
C PHE A 19 17.24 -15.95 1.18
N ASP A 20 16.25 -15.84 2.06
CA ASP A 20 15.01 -15.13 1.76
C ASP A 20 15.15 -13.66 2.13
N VAL A 21 14.72 -12.78 1.23
CA VAL A 21 14.75 -11.33 1.47
C VAL A 21 13.68 -11.00 2.52
N PRO A 22 14.05 -10.39 3.66
CA PRO A 22 13.10 -10.04 4.70
C PRO A 22 12.16 -8.92 4.24
N ALA A 23 11.02 -8.77 4.91
CA ALA A 23 10.12 -7.63 4.70
C ALA A 23 10.81 -6.33 5.17
N MET A 24 11.23 -5.51 4.21
CA MET A 24 11.93 -4.25 4.43
C MET A 24 11.21 -3.12 3.69
N ASP A 25 11.51 -1.87 4.03
CA ASP A 25 10.90 -0.72 3.38
C ASP A 25 11.33 -0.62 1.91
N ALA A 26 10.35 -0.45 1.02
CA ALA A 26 10.60 -0.24 -0.39
C ALA A 26 11.18 1.16 -0.70
N GLY A 27 11.72 1.31 -1.91
CA GLY A 27 12.39 2.53 -2.36
C GLY A 27 13.79 2.73 -1.79
N ARG A 28 14.39 1.69 -1.22
CA ARG A 28 15.68 1.76 -0.53
C ARG A 28 16.65 0.68 -1.00
N SER A 29 17.92 1.00 -0.89
CA SER A 29 19.04 0.11 -1.17
C SER A 29 19.63 -0.39 0.15
N TYR A 30 19.79 -1.71 0.27
CA TYR A 30 20.30 -2.38 1.46
C TYR A 30 21.63 -3.07 1.16
N PRO A 31 22.68 -2.87 1.99
CA PRO A 31 23.91 -3.63 1.86
C PRO A 31 23.64 -5.12 2.11
N VAL A 32 24.24 -5.97 1.28
CA VAL A 32 24.28 -7.41 1.47
C VAL A 32 25.70 -7.79 1.81
N GLU A 33 25.86 -8.47 2.93
CA GLU A 33 27.17 -8.82 3.47
C GLU A 33 27.20 -10.29 3.89
N VAL A 34 28.31 -10.97 3.67
CA VAL A 34 28.54 -12.33 4.15
C VAL A 34 29.38 -12.27 5.42
N LYS A 35 28.77 -12.66 6.54
CA LYS A 35 29.48 -12.81 7.80
C LYS A 35 30.12 -14.19 7.84
N THR A 36 31.44 -14.23 7.85
CA THR A 36 32.24 -15.41 8.15
C THR A 36 32.77 -15.27 9.59
N GLY A 37 33.21 -16.35 10.24
CA GLY A 37 33.46 -16.38 11.70
C GLY A 37 34.10 -15.12 12.29
N GLU A 38 35.18 -14.63 11.69
CA GLU A 38 35.94 -13.46 12.16
C GLU A 38 35.74 -12.19 11.32
N THR A 39 35.11 -12.27 10.14
CA THR A 39 35.06 -11.14 9.19
C THR A 39 33.71 -10.96 8.52
N VAL A 40 33.40 -9.72 8.14
CA VAL A 40 32.24 -9.37 7.33
C VAL A 40 32.73 -8.96 5.96
N LEU A 41 32.25 -9.67 4.93
CA LEU A 41 32.63 -9.44 3.53
C LEU A 41 31.47 -8.75 2.80
N PRO A 42 31.69 -7.63 2.10
CA PRO A 42 30.65 -7.01 1.28
C PRO A 42 30.36 -7.92 0.07
N ALA A 43 29.08 -8.25 -0.14
CA ALA A 43 28.62 -9.04 -1.27
C ALA A 43 27.91 -8.19 -2.33
N GLY A 44 27.38 -7.03 -1.95
CA GLY A 44 26.78 -6.07 -2.87
C GLY A 44 25.70 -5.23 -2.22
N VAL A 45 24.81 -4.70 -3.05
CA VAL A 45 23.66 -3.89 -2.64
C VAL A 45 22.41 -4.45 -3.30
N PHE A 46 21.35 -4.62 -2.52
CA PHE A 46 20.04 -5.05 -3.00
C PHE A 46 19.04 -3.90 -2.88
N ARG A 47 18.42 -3.52 -3.98
CA ARG A 47 17.38 -2.48 -3.99
C ARG A 47 16.01 -3.13 -3.96
N ILE A 48 15.17 -2.69 -3.03
CA ILE A 48 13.76 -3.08 -2.98
C ILE A 48 12.97 -1.94 -3.59
N ASP A 49 12.33 -2.19 -4.73
CA ASP A 49 11.46 -1.23 -5.38
C ASP A 49 10.03 -1.30 -4.82
N TYR A 50 9.27 -0.23 -5.03
CA TYR A 50 7.85 -0.20 -4.66
C TYR A 50 7.04 -1.16 -5.53
N SER A 51 6.16 -1.93 -4.89
CA SER A 51 5.11 -2.66 -5.60
C SER A 51 3.98 -1.70 -5.99
N GLN A 52 3.18 -2.03 -7.01
CA GLN A 52 2.09 -1.15 -7.43
C GLN A 52 0.86 -1.34 -6.56
N LEU A 53 0.38 -0.24 -5.98
CA LEU A 53 -0.98 -0.08 -5.47
C LEU A 53 -1.83 0.57 -6.56
N ARG A 54 -3.02 0.04 -6.82
CA ARG A 54 -3.99 0.58 -7.79
C ARG A 54 -5.35 0.73 -7.14
N ALA A 55 -6.11 1.73 -7.59
CA ALA A 55 -7.49 1.98 -7.15
C ALA A 55 -8.45 2.03 -8.35
N VAL A 56 -9.64 1.43 -8.17
CA VAL A 56 -10.75 1.51 -9.14
C VAL A 56 -12.03 1.86 -8.37
N PRO A 57 -12.72 2.96 -8.71
CA PRO A 57 -12.35 3.98 -9.70
C PRO A 57 -11.14 4.83 -9.24
N GLN A 58 -10.51 5.56 -10.17
CA GLN A 58 -9.38 6.46 -9.87
C GLN A 58 -9.82 7.85 -9.38
N ARG A 59 -11.11 8.18 -9.51
CA ARG A 59 -11.73 9.38 -8.95
C ARG A 59 -13.09 9.02 -8.38
N ILE A 60 -13.58 9.82 -7.44
CA ILE A 60 -14.89 9.65 -6.83
C ILE A 60 -15.73 10.89 -7.12
N ASP A 61 -16.88 10.69 -7.76
CA ASP A 61 -17.89 11.72 -7.98
C ASP A 61 -19.19 11.23 -7.33
N LEU A 62 -19.62 11.86 -6.24
CA LEU A 62 -20.77 11.44 -5.45
C LEU A 62 -21.74 12.60 -5.22
N VAL A 63 -22.98 12.27 -4.87
CA VAL A 63 -23.93 13.20 -4.24
C VAL A 63 -23.88 13.00 -2.72
N GLU A 64 -24.14 14.06 -1.96
CA GLU A 64 -24.22 13.98 -0.50
C GLU A 64 -25.16 12.84 -0.01
N GLY A 65 -24.62 11.99 0.87
CA GLY A 65 -25.26 10.79 1.40
C GLY A 65 -25.17 9.54 0.51
N GLU A 66 -24.66 9.66 -0.72
CA GLU A 66 -24.39 8.52 -1.61
C GLU A 66 -23.16 7.73 -1.14
N SER A 67 -23.03 6.48 -1.59
CA SER A 67 -21.85 5.64 -1.34
C SER A 67 -21.32 5.03 -2.62
N ALA A 68 -20.00 4.92 -2.73
CA ALA A 68 -19.31 4.18 -3.79
C ALA A 68 -18.47 3.05 -3.21
N LEU A 69 -18.17 2.07 -4.05
CA LEU A 69 -17.20 1.02 -3.76
C LEU A 69 -15.89 1.36 -4.48
N VAL A 70 -14.80 1.40 -3.74
CA VAL A 70 -13.44 1.55 -4.28
C VAL A 70 -12.68 0.26 -4.03
N VAL A 71 -12.14 -0.33 -5.08
CA VAL A 71 -11.30 -1.52 -5.00
C VAL A 71 -9.85 -1.11 -5.03
N PHE A 72 -9.11 -1.43 -3.98
CA PHE A 72 -7.66 -1.30 -3.93
C PHE A 72 -7.02 -2.64 -4.25
N SER A 73 -5.97 -2.65 -5.07
CA SER A 73 -5.31 -3.87 -5.52
C SER A 73 -3.79 -3.73 -5.63
N VAL A 74 -3.10 -4.87 -5.49
CA VAL A 74 -1.63 -5.00 -5.52
C VAL A 74 -1.15 -6.04 -6.53
N ASP A 75 0.14 -5.99 -6.88
CA ASP A 75 0.77 -6.86 -7.90
C ASP A 75 1.01 -8.31 -7.47
N TYR A 76 1.03 -8.57 -6.16
CA TYR A 76 1.34 -9.88 -5.59
C TYR A 76 0.43 -10.16 -4.41
N ASP A 77 0.31 -11.44 -4.04
CA ASP A 77 -0.47 -11.84 -2.87
C ASP A 77 0.09 -11.16 -1.61
N ALA A 78 -0.80 -10.63 -0.78
CA ALA A 78 -0.40 -9.95 0.44
C ALA A 78 0.32 -10.93 1.38
N PRO A 79 1.51 -10.58 1.88
CA PRO A 79 2.22 -11.39 2.85
C PRO A 79 1.53 -11.30 4.23
N ASP A 80 1.83 -12.21 5.15
CA ASP A 80 1.46 -12.11 6.56
C ASP A 80 2.07 -10.83 7.19
N PRO A 81 1.32 -9.98 7.93
CA PRO A 81 -0.07 -10.13 8.45
C PRO A 81 -1.18 -9.50 7.59
N GLY A 82 -0.94 -9.27 6.30
CA GLY A 82 -1.78 -8.51 5.39
C GLY A 82 -1.24 -7.10 5.18
N ILE A 83 -1.89 -6.34 4.31
CA ILE A 83 -1.47 -4.98 3.96
C ILE A 83 -2.60 -4.00 4.30
N PRO A 84 -2.49 -3.24 5.40
CA PRO A 84 -3.43 -2.18 5.72
C PRO A 84 -3.44 -1.11 4.62
N VAL A 85 -4.65 -0.70 4.22
CA VAL A 85 -4.85 0.41 3.30
C VAL A 85 -5.20 1.65 4.11
N VAL A 86 -4.25 2.58 4.21
CA VAL A 86 -4.42 3.82 4.97
C VAL A 86 -4.86 4.91 4.01
N MET A 87 -6.00 5.52 4.31
CA MET A 87 -6.57 6.61 3.52
C MET A 87 -6.60 7.89 4.36
N GLN A 88 -6.30 9.03 3.75
CA GLN A 88 -6.33 10.34 4.40
C GLN A 88 -6.95 11.37 3.46
N LEU A 89 -7.91 12.15 3.96
CA LEU A 89 -8.51 13.24 3.19
C LEU A 89 -7.73 14.54 3.38
N THR A 90 -7.53 15.26 2.28
CA THR A 90 -7.05 16.65 2.33
C THR A 90 -8.08 17.61 2.93
N ARG A 91 -9.38 17.31 2.79
CA ARG A 91 -10.50 18.01 3.43
C ARG A 91 -11.20 17.08 4.44
N PRO A 92 -10.97 17.23 5.76
CA PRO A 92 -11.63 16.42 6.78
C PRO A 92 -13.16 16.50 6.68
N GLY A 93 -13.83 15.37 6.93
CA GLY A 93 -15.30 15.30 6.96
C GLY A 93 -15.99 15.20 5.59
N LEU A 94 -15.26 15.22 4.46
CA LEU A 94 -15.85 15.09 3.12
C LEU A 94 -16.46 13.70 2.88
N LEU A 95 -15.73 12.66 3.27
CA LEU A 95 -16.13 11.26 3.14
C LEU A 95 -15.88 10.50 4.46
N GLU A 96 -16.61 9.41 4.63
CA GLU A 96 -16.40 8.39 5.66
C GLU A 96 -16.16 7.01 5.03
N TRP A 97 -15.34 6.18 5.69
CA TRP A 97 -15.06 4.79 5.30
C TRP A 97 -14.59 4.00 6.53
N ASP A 98 -14.73 2.68 6.45
CA ASP A 98 -14.18 1.76 7.45
C ASP A 98 -12.72 1.41 7.14
N PRO A 99 -11.87 1.17 8.16
CA PRO A 99 -10.53 0.64 7.97
C PRO A 99 -10.55 -0.66 7.16
N ALA A 100 -9.57 -0.81 6.27
CA ALA A 100 -9.51 -1.95 5.36
C ALA A 100 -8.09 -2.51 5.26
N THR A 101 -8.01 -3.83 5.12
CA THR A 101 -6.76 -4.57 4.96
C THR A 101 -6.88 -5.48 3.74
N ILE A 102 -5.83 -5.54 2.92
CA ILE A 102 -5.69 -6.60 1.93
C ILE A 102 -5.21 -7.83 2.70
N GLU A 103 -6.11 -8.81 2.84
CA GLU A 103 -5.91 -10.02 3.63
C GLU A 103 -4.80 -10.91 3.04
N VAL A 104 -4.14 -11.66 3.91
CA VAL A 104 -3.05 -12.58 3.55
C VAL A 104 -3.47 -13.52 2.41
N GLY A 105 -2.62 -13.66 1.40
CA GLY A 105 -2.90 -14.52 0.24
C GLY A 105 -3.89 -13.92 -0.77
N THR A 106 -4.41 -12.72 -0.52
CA THR A 106 -5.28 -11.99 -1.45
C THR A 106 -4.55 -10.80 -2.06
N ARG A 107 -5.12 -10.21 -3.11
CA ARG A 107 -4.49 -9.11 -3.87
C ARG A 107 -5.31 -7.84 -3.88
N SER A 108 -6.46 -7.82 -3.23
CA SER A 108 -7.37 -6.69 -3.28
C SER A 108 -8.30 -6.64 -2.10
N VAL A 109 -8.75 -5.43 -1.76
CA VAL A 109 -9.82 -5.18 -0.80
C VAL A 109 -10.80 -4.17 -1.39
N SER A 110 -12.08 -4.35 -1.07
CA SER A 110 -13.15 -3.41 -1.47
C SER A 110 -13.53 -2.54 -0.28
N VAL A 111 -13.47 -1.23 -0.45
CA VAL A 111 -13.78 -0.24 0.58
C VAL A 111 -15.01 0.53 0.17
N ARG A 112 -16.01 0.58 1.05
CA ARG A 112 -17.18 1.45 0.85
C ARG A 112 -16.86 2.83 1.40
N VAL A 113 -16.94 3.83 0.53
CA VAL A 113 -16.79 5.24 0.85
C VAL A 113 -18.14 5.91 0.74
N ARG A 114 -18.51 6.71 1.74
CA ARG A 114 -19.78 7.43 1.79
C ARG A 114 -19.54 8.94 1.84
N ALA A 115 -20.30 9.67 1.03
CA ALA A 115 -20.28 11.11 0.98
C ALA A 115 -21.03 11.71 2.17
N VAL A 116 -20.35 12.54 2.95
CA VAL A 116 -20.89 13.13 4.19
C VAL A 116 -21.30 14.58 3.99
N MET A 117 -20.51 15.36 3.24
CA MET A 117 -20.81 16.77 2.96
C MET A 117 -20.37 17.15 1.54
N GLU A 118 -20.95 18.23 1.00
CA GLU A 118 -20.53 18.77 -0.29
C GLU A 118 -19.09 19.32 -0.28
N GLY A 119 -18.45 19.26 -1.45
CA GLY A 119 -17.15 19.86 -1.65
C GLY A 119 -16.23 19.09 -2.58
N VAL A 120 -14.99 19.57 -2.65
CA VAL A 120 -13.92 18.96 -3.43
C VAL A 120 -12.76 18.66 -2.49
N GLY A 121 -12.08 17.56 -2.75
CA GLY A 121 -10.91 17.14 -2.00
C GLY A 121 -10.13 16.06 -2.73
N GLU A 122 -9.22 15.44 -2.02
CA GLU A 122 -8.40 14.36 -2.52
C GLU A 122 -8.16 13.34 -1.40
N ILE A 123 -8.22 12.06 -1.73
CA ILE A 123 -7.80 10.98 -0.84
C ILE A 123 -6.37 10.63 -1.18
N GLN A 124 -5.49 10.74 -0.20
CA GLN A 124 -4.15 10.19 -0.21
C GLN A 124 -4.21 8.76 0.33
N VAL A 125 -3.80 7.78 -0.47
CA VAL A 125 -3.86 6.36 -0.12
C VAL A 125 -2.45 5.79 -0.03
N GLU A 126 -2.19 5.08 1.04
CA GLU A 126 -0.93 4.42 1.34
C GLU A 126 -1.14 2.95 1.69
N ALA A 127 -0.25 2.12 1.17
CA ALA A 127 -0.07 0.74 1.57
C ALA A 127 1.44 0.51 1.73
N ARG A 128 1.88 -0.02 2.87
CA ARG A 128 3.33 -0.16 3.14
C ARG A 128 4.00 -1.00 2.04
N GLY A 129 5.17 -0.56 1.58
CA GLY A 129 5.90 -1.23 0.49
C GLY A 129 5.38 -0.95 -0.93
N HIS A 130 4.36 -0.10 -1.06
CA HIS A 130 3.76 0.26 -2.34
C HIS A 130 3.87 1.76 -2.64
N ASN A 131 3.65 2.16 -3.89
CA ASN A 131 3.55 3.56 -4.25
C ASN A 131 2.34 4.23 -3.56
N ARG A 132 2.44 5.52 -3.29
CA ARG A 132 1.32 6.35 -2.84
C ARG A 132 0.37 6.63 -4.01
N LEU A 133 -0.93 6.65 -3.74
CA LEU A 133 -1.95 7.08 -4.68
C LEU A 133 -2.64 8.36 -4.20
N ALA A 134 -3.03 9.19 -5.16
CA ALA A 134 -3.83 10.38 -4.94
C ALA A 134 -5.10 10.26 -5.79
N MET A 135 -6.27 10.34 -5.15
CA MET A 135 -7.57 10.16 -5.80
C MET A 135 -8.42 11.42 -5.62
N PRO A 136 -8.74 12.16 -6.69
CA PRO A 136 -9.64 13.30 -6.61
C PRO A 136 -11.05 12.90 -6.20
N VAL A 137 -11.68 13.74 -5.39
CA VAL A 137 -13.05 13.56 -4.89
C VAL A 137 -13.86 14.82 -5.13
N MET A 138 -15.06 14.64 -5.68
CA MET A 138 -16.09 15.67 -5.74
C MET A 138 -17.39 15.12 -5.12
N VAL A 139 -17.93 15.86 -4.16
CA VAL A 139 -19.25 15.63 -3.58
C VAL A 139 -20.15 16.80 -3.95
N ARG A 140 -21.23 16.51 -4.67
CA ARG A 140 -22.26 17.49 -5.03
C ARG A 140 -23.34 17.57 -3.94
N PRO A 141 -23.94 18.74 -3.73
CA PRO A 141 -25.08 18.86 -2.83
C PRO A 141 -26.22 17.96 -3.32
N ARG A 142 -27.00 17.44 -2.37
CA ARG A 142 -28.27 16.81 -2.69
C ARG A 142 -29.26 17.89 -3.12
N THR A 143 -29.50 18.04 -4.41
CA THR A 143 -30.62 18.85 -4.90
C THR A 143 -31.93 18.14 -4.53
N LEU A 144 -32.66 18.69 -3.55
CA LEU A 144 -34.10 18.44 -3.47
C LEU A 144 -34.71 19.05 -4.73
N GLY A 145 -35.42 18.23 -5.50
CA GLY A 145 -36.06 18.67 -6.74
C GLY A 145 -36.90 19.92 -6.52
N GLU A 146 -36.74 20.88 -7.45
CA GLU A 146 -37.71 21.94 -7.66
C GLU A 146 -39.09 21.28 -7.83
N GLY A 147 -40.01 21.59 -6.92
CA GLY A 147 -41.39 21.18 -7.01
C GLY A 147 -42.01 21.74 -8.29
N LEU A 148 -42.69 20.85 -9.02
CA LEU A 148 -43.70 21.18 -10.03
C LEU A 148 -44.82 22.04 -9.43
#